data_AF-A0A958JED7-F1
#
_entry.id   AF-A0A958JED7-F1
#
_cell.length_a   1.000
_cell.length_b   1.000
_cell.length_c   1.000
_cell.angle_alpha   90.00
_cell.angle_beta   90.00
_cell.angle_gamma   90.00
#
_symmetry.space_group_name_H-M   'P 1'
#
loop_
_entity.id
_entity.type
_entity.pdbx_description
1 polymer ?
#
loop_
_entity_poly.entity_id
_entity_poly.type
_entity_poly.pdbx_seq_one_letter_code
_entity_poly.pdbx_strand_id
1 'polypeptide(L)'
;MKILALDLGKFNTMCCFFDSATRKHRFLTAATDPGYLATVFQSEKIDLVVMEACGPSGWINDLAVSLGLKTFVCSTNEEAWRWA
;
A
#
# COMPACT_ATOMS: atom_id res chain seq x y z
N MET A 1 2.05 12.64 -8.35
CA MET A 1 2.57 11.69 -7.35
C MET A 1 1.93 10.34 -7.59
N LYS A 2 2.75 9.30 -7.72
CA LYS A 2 2.32 7.90 -7.84
C LYS A 2 2.18 7.29 -6.45
N ILE A 3 0.96 6.96 -6.08
CA ILE A 3 0.59 6.38 -4.80
C ILE A 3 0.26 4.90 -5.03
N LEU A 4 0.81 4.02 -4.21
CA LEU A 4 0.40 2.63 -4.13
C LEU A 4 -0.43 2.45 -2.86
N ALA A 5 -1.74 2.32 -3.01
CA ALA A 5 -2.62 1.98 -1.91
C ALA A 5 -2.77 0.46 -1.78
N LEU A 6 -2.67 -0.05 -0.57
CA LEU A 6 -2.77 -1.47 -0.25
C LEU A 6 -3.96 -1.70 0.68
N ASP A 7 -4.89 -2.53 0.21
CA ASP A 7 -5.89 -3.16 1.06
C ASP A 7 -5.40 -4.58 1.40
N LEU A 8 -5.09 -4.78 2.67
CA LEU A 8 -4.29 -5.90 3.14
C LEU A 8 -5.16 -7.07 3.58
N GLY A 9 -4.93 -8.25 2.99
CA GLY A 9 -5.54 -9.50 3.42
C GLY A 9 -4.51 -10.52 3.85
N LYS A 10 -4.95 -11.61 4.50
CA LYS A 10 -4.05 -12.67 4.98
C LYS A 10 -3.27 -13.37 3.86
N PHE A 11 -3.94 -13.57 2.71
CA PHE A 11 -3.39 -14.34 1.59
C PHE A 11 -3.23 -13.50 0.33
N ASN A 12 -4.13 -12.53 0.14
CA ASN A 12 -4.14 -11.64 -1.00
C ASN A 12 -4.23 -10.20 -0.51
N THR A 13 -3.43 -9.34 -1.11
CA THR A 13 -3.42 -7.90 -0.90
C THR A 13 -3.90 -7.27 -2.21
N MET A 14 -4.87 -6.38 -2.13
CA MET A 14 -5.34 -5.62 -3.28
C MET A 14 -4.52 -4.33 -3.41
N CYS A 15 -3.73 -4.25 -4.47
CA CYS A 15 -2.90 -3.09 -4.78
C CYS A 15 -3.66 -2.15 -5.73
N CYS A 16 -3.73 -0.87 -5.38
CA CYS A 16 -4.24 0.20 -6.23
C CYS A 16 -3.11 1.17 -6.55
N PHE A 17 -2.69 1.20 -7.82
CA PHE A 17 -1.73 2.17 -8.31
C PHE A 17 -2.50 3.38 -8.78
N PHE A 18 -2.28 4.51 -8.12
CA PHE A 18 -2.99 5.77 -8.37
C PHE A 18 -2.01 6.87 -8.76
N ASP A 19 -2.29 7.58 -9.84
CA ASP A 19 -1.57 8.79 -10.21
C ASP A 19 -2.43 10.01 -9.90
N SER A 20 -2.04 10.77 -8.89
CA SER A 20 -2.73 12.00 -8.46
C SER A 20 -2.77 13.09 -9.53
N ALA A 21 -1.83 13.13 -10.48
CA ALA A 21 -1.82 14.15 -11.53
C ALA A 21 -2.88 13.86 -12.60
N THR A 22 -3.01 12.60 -13.01
CA THR A 22 -3.93 12.18 -14.07
C THR A 22 -5.25 11.61 -13.53
N ARG A 23 -5.33 11.35 -12.23
CA ARG A 23 -6.42 10.64 -11.54
C ARG A 23 -6.69 9.22 -12.06
N LYS A 24 -5.75 8.66 -12.83
CA LYS A 24 -5.86 7.28 -13.32
C LYS A 24 -5.52 6.32 -12.20
N HIS A 25 -6.23 5.20 -12.17
CA HIS A 25 -5.95 4.10 -11.25
C HIS A 25 -5.93 2.76 -11.99
N ARG A 26 -5.15 1.82 -11.47
CA ARG A 26 -5.21 0.40 -11.85
C ARG A 26 -5.13 -0.49 -10.62
N PHE A 27 -5.77 -1.63 -10.69
CA PHE A 27 -5.74 -2.62 -9.62
C PHE A 27 -4.88 -3.82 -9.98
N LEU A 28 -4.27 -4.42 -8.96
CA LEU A 28 -3.53 -5.67 -9.04
C LEU A 28 -3.80 -6.45 -7.76
N THR A 29 -4.32 -7.66 -7.89
CA THR A 29 -4.34 -8.60 -6.75
C THR A 29 -2.96 -9.21 -6.62
N ALA A 30 -2.34 -9.05 -5.46
CA ALA A 30 -1.02 -9.56 -5.14
C ALA A 30 -1.08 -10.63 -4.06
N ALA A 31 -0.25 -11.67 -4.17
CA ALA A 31 -0.05 -12.59 -3.06
C ALA A 31 0.53 -11.82 -1.86
N THR A 32 -0.02 -12.07 -0.67
CA THR A 32 0.51 -11.50 0.59
C THR A 32 1.72 -12.29 1.03
N ASP A 33 2.79 -12.13 0.27
CA ASP A 33 4.07 -12.81 0.40
C ASP A 33 5.18 -11.75 0.29
N PRO A 34 6.23 -11.80 1.14
CA PRO A 34 7.31 -10.82 1.09
C PRO A 34 8.00 -10.70 -0.27
N GLY A 35 8.26 -11.82 -0.96
CA GLY A 35 8.94 -11.81 -2.25
C GLY A 35 8.07 -11.21 -3.36
N TYR A 36 6.79 -11.57 -3.38
CA TYR A 36 5.86 -11.02 -4.36
C TYR A 36 5.61 -9.53 -4.13
N LEU A 37 5.39 -9.09 -2.88
CA LEU A 37 5.23 -7.67 -2.57
C LEU A 37 6.50 -6.86 -2.85
N ALA A 38 7.69 -7.38 -2.57
CA ALA A 38 8.94 -6.73 -2.97
C ALA A 38 9.01 -6.50 -4.50
N THR A 39 8.57 -7.49 -5.28
CA THR A 39 8.48 -7.37 -6.74
C THR A 39 7.48 -6.29 -7.16
N VAL A 40 6.32 -6.22 -6.50
CA VAL A 40 5.31 -5.17 -6.72
C VAL A 40 5.89 -3.78 -6.42
N PHE A 41 6.59 -3.62 -5.30
CA PHE A 41 7.24 -2.38 -4.88
C PHE A 41 8.33 -1.90 -5.83
N GLN A 42 8.98 -2.81 -6.55
CA GLN A 42 10.02 -2.50 -7.53
C GLN A 42 9.50 -2.42 -8.98
N SER A 43 8.24 -2.80 -9.22
CA SER A 43 7.66 -2.92 -10.57
C SER A 43 7.55 -1.60 -11.32
N GLU A 44 7.35 -0.50 -10.60
CA GLU A 44 7.36 0.84 -11.15
C GLU A 44 7.72 1.87 -10.07
N LYS A 45 7.96 3.12 -10.50
CA LYS A 45 8.21 4.22 -9.57
C LYS A 45 6.98 4.47 -8.70
N ILE A 46 7.13 4.31 -7.38
CA ILE A 46 6.14 4.62 -6.36
C ILE A 46 6.71 5.71 -5.46
N ASP A 47 5.97 6.80 -5.28
CA ASP A 47 6.39 7.92 -4.44
C ASP A 47 5.92 7.74 -2.97
N LEU A 48 4.80 7.03 -2.77
CA LEU A 48 4.19 6.79 -1.47
C LEU A 48 3.40 5.46 -1.47
N VAL A 49 3.64 4.63 -0.46
CA VAL A 49 2.81 3.45 -0.17
C VAL A 49 1.87 3.80 0.98
N VAL A 50 0.57 3.56 0.79
CA VAL A 50 -0.44 3.78 1.84
C VAL A 50 -1.14 2.46 2.16
N MET A 51 -1.41 2.21 3.44
CA MET A 51 -2.09 0.98 3.88
C MET A 51 -2.88 1.21 5.16
N GLU A 52 -3.95 0.45 5.36
CA GLU A 52 -4.67 0.44 6.63
C GLU A 52 -3.80 -0.22 7.73
N ALA A 53 -3.89 0.30 8.96
CA ALA A 53 -3.32 -0.35 10.14
C ALA A 53 -4.05 -1.67 10.43
N CYS A 54 -3.36 -2.80 10.24
CA CYS A 54 -3.89 -4.14 10.50
C CYS A 54 -2.75 -5.13 10.77
N GLY A 55 -3.05 -6.42 10.96
CA GLY A 55 -2.03 -7.43 11.30
C GLY A 55 -0.84 -7.47 10.32
N PRO A 56 -1.06 -7.58 9.00
CA PRO A 56 0.02 -7.57 8.01
C PRO A 56 0.75 -6.22 7.84
N SER A 57 0.15 -5.09 8.25
CA SER A 57 0.70 -3.76 7.92
C SER A 57 2.07 -3.52 8.53
N GLY A 58 2.40 -4.15 9.66
CA GLY A 58 3.70 -4.01 10.31
C GLY A 58 4.86 -4.47 9.44
N TRP A 59 4.87 -5.75 9.05
CA TRP A 59 5.98 -6.29 8.26
C TRP A 59 5.98 -5.77 6.81
N ILE A 60 4.81 -5.45 6.25
CA ILE A 60 4.72 -4.86 4.90
C ILE A 60 5.27 -3.43 4.90
N ASN A 61 5.02 -2.66 5.95
CA ASN A 61 5.65 -1.36 6.16
C ASN A 61 7.18 -1.50 6.22
N ASP A 62 7.69 -2.43 7.04
CA ASP A 62 9.13 -2.62 7.19
C ASP A 62 9.79 -3.03 5.87
N LEU A 63 9.13 -3.91 5.11
CA LEU A 63 9.56 -4.28 3.76
C LEU A 63 9.64 -3.05 2.84
N ALA A 64 8.59 -2.25 2.75
CA ALA A 64 8.57 -1.05 1.91
C ALA A 64 9.66 -0.04 2.31
N VAL A 65 9.84 0.22 3.62
CA VAL A 65 10.87 1.10 4.15
C VAL A 65 12.27 0.58 3.84
N SER A 66 12.50 -0.74 3.97
CA SER A 66 13.79 -1.36 3.63
C SER A 66 14.17 -1.21 2.15
N LEU A 67 13.18 -1.04 1.27
CA LEU A 67 13.35 -0.77 -0.16
C LEU A 67 13.44 0.74 -0.48
N GLY A 68 13.47 1.59 0.54
CA GLY A 68 13.59 3.04 0.41
C GLY A 68 12.29 3.76 0.03
N LEU A 69 11.13 3.09 0.14
CA LEU A 69 9.84 3.70 -0.12
C LEU A 69 9.35 4.48 1.10
N LYS A 70 8.62 5.57 0.84
CA LYS A 70 7.86 6.27 1.87
C LYS A 70 6.56 5.51 2.14
N THR A 71 6.21 5.36 3.40
CA THR A 71 4.99 4.68 3.82
C THR A 71 4.09 5.60 4.64
N PHE A 72 2.78 5.33 4.60
CA PHE A 72 1.79 5.95 5.46
C PHE A 72 0.78 4.88 5.89
N VAL A 73 0.76 4.56 7.18
CA VAL A 73 -0.14 3.55 7.76
C VAL A 73 -1.30 4.28 8.42
N CYS A 74 -2.49 4.14 7.85
CA CYS A 74 -3.69 4.86 8.23
C CYS A 74 -4.40 4.15 9.39
N SER A 75 -4.69 4.87 10.49
CA SER A 75 -5.56 4.35 11.55
C SER A 75 -7.03 4.55 11.19
N THR A 76 -7.84 3.49 11.28
CA THR A 76 -9.30 3.57 11.10
C THR A 76 -10.02 4.34 12.21
N ASN A 77 -9.31 4.71 13.28
CA ASN A 77 -9.83 5.54 14.36
C ASN A 77 -9.68 7.06 14.11
N GLU A 78 -9.02 7.47 13.03
CA GLU A 78 -8.82 8.88 12.64
C GLU A 78 -10.10 9.51 12.08
N GLU A 79 -10.15 10.85 12.08
CA GLU A 79 -11.31 11.63 11.60
C GLU A 79 -11.73 11.27 10.17
N ALA A 80 -10.78 10.91 9.30
CA ALA A 80 -11.05 10.51 7.92
C ALA A 80 -12.03 9.31 7.81
N TRP A 81 -12.15 8.51 8.87
CA TRP A 81 -13.03 7.34 8.94
C TRP A 81 -14.16 7.47 9.94
N ARG A 82 -14.24 8.59 10.67
CA ARG A 82 -15.36 8.86 11.58
C ARG A 82 -16.52 9.47 10.82
N TRP A 83 -17.67 8.84 10.93
CA TRP A 83 -18.93 9.37 10.41
C TRP A 83 -19.55 10.18 11.54
N ALA A 84 -19.11 11.44 11.70
CA ALA A 84 -19.71 12.39 12.63
C ALA A 84 -20.96 13.03 12.02
#